data_AF-A0A3Q9BQP4-F1
#
_entry.id   AF-A0A3Q9BQP4-F1
#
_cell.length_a   1.000
_cell.length_b   1.000
_cell.length_c   1.000
_cell.angle_alpha   90.00
_cell.angle_beta   90.00
_cell.angle_gamma   90.00
#
_symmetry.space_group_name_H-M   'P 1'
#
loop_
_entity.id
_entity.type
_entity.pdbx_description
1 polymer ?
#
loop_
_entity_poly.entity_id
_entity_poly.type
_entity_poly.pdbx_seq_one_letter_code
_entity_poly.pdbx_strand_id
1 'polypeptide(L)'
;MLQPRTLKFLAAIIAGLILLALPGLAWPAYLDTPIGLIVALPYLSIYLFHSIGIPGLLQHHGACGWGWCPPTVFGWVFLCSFWLLIAWLLAWGIASLNAPDGDQD
;
A
#
# COMPACT_ATOMS: atom_id res chain seq x y z
N MET A 1 20.13 6.18 1.50
CA MET A 1 18.73 5.82 1.17
C MET A 1 18.51 4.31 1.14
N LEU A 2 19.24 3.52 0.35
CA LEU A 2 19.21 2.04 0.40
C LEU A 2 20.06 1.45 1.54
N GLN A 3 19.89 1.97 2.77
CA GLN A 3 20.58 1.40 3.92
C GLN A 3 19.88 0.10 4.35
N PRO A 4 20.64 -0.89 4.85
CA PRO A 4 20.06 -2.15 5.34
C PRO A 4 19.03 -1.91 6.45
N ARG A 5 19.14 -0.80 7.19
CA ARG A 5 18.17 -0.40 8.21
C ARG A 5 16.82 0.02 7.62
N THR A 6 16.81 0.82 6.55
CA THR A 6 15.59 1.21 5.83
C THR A 6 14.90 -0.02 5.23
N LEU A 7 15.66 -0.95 4.65
CA LEU A 7 15.13 -2.22 4.12
C LEU A 7 14.50 -3.09 5.22
N LYS A 8 15.09 -3.14 6.43
CA LYS A 8 14.49 -3.84 7.58
C LYS A 8 13.14 -3.25 7.98
N PHE A 9 13.05 -1.92 8.09
CA PHE A 9 11.78 -1.25 8.41
C PHE A 9 10.73 -1.42 7.30
N LEU A 10 11.14 -1.31 6.04
CA LEU A 10 10.27 -1.58 4.90
C LEU A 10 9.70 -3.01 4.95
N ALA A 11 10.56 -4.00 5.15
CA ALA A 11 10.16 -5.39 5.27
C ALA A 11 9.22 -5.62 6.46
N ALA A 12 9.48 -4.97 7.60
CA ALA A 12 8.62 -5.04 8.78
C ALA A 12 7.22 -4.43 8.52
N ILE A 13 7.14 -3.29 7.81
CA ILE A 13 5.86 -2.66 7.44
C ILE A 13 5.07 -3.60 6.51
N ILE A 14 5.71 -4.14 5.48
CA ILE A 14 5.08 -5.07 4.53
C ILE A 14 4.60 -6.33 5.26
N ALA A 15 5.46 -6.93 6.09
CA ALA A 15 5.11 -8.12 6.86
C ALA A 15 3.96 -7.86 7.83
N GLY A 16 3.94 -6.70 8.51
CA GLY A 16 2.86 -6.30 9.40
C GLY A 16 1.53 -6.14 8.67
N LEU A 17 1.52 -5.53 7.48
CA LEU A 17 0.32 -5.40 6.65
C LEU A 17 -0.20 -6.76 6.16
N ILE A 18 0.69 -7.66 5.74
CA ILE A 18 0.31 -9.03 5.35
C ILE A 18 -0.29 -9.77 6.54
N LEU A 19 0.36 -9.71 7.71
CA LEU A 19 -0.11 -10.35 8.93
C LEU A 19 -1.47 -9.80 9.36
N LEU A 20 -1.70 -8.49 9.20
CA LEU A 20 -2.97 -7.84 9.49
C LEU A 20 -4.08 -8.27 8.53
N ALA A 21 -3.78 -8.50 7.25
CA ALA A 21 -4.76 -8.95 6.26
C ALA A 21 -5.08 -10.45 6.37
N LEU A 22 -4.16 -11.25 6.92
CA LEU A 22 -4.22 -12.71 6.94
C LEU A 22 -5.48 -13.29 7.60
N PRO A 23 -5.97 -12.78 8.75
CA PRO A 23 -7.22 -13.25 9.37
C PRO A 23 -8.45 -13.08 8.46
N GLY A 24 -8.44 -12.10 7.56
CA GLY A 24 -9.52 -11.85 6.61
C GLY A 24 -9.74 -13.00 5.61
N LEU A 25 -8.73 -13.86 5.40
CA LEU A 25 -8.86 -15.04 4.54
C LEU A 25 -9.64 -16.18 5.21
N ALA A 26 -9.61 -16.27 6.55
CA ALA A 26 -10.30 -17.29 7.32
C ALA A 26 -11.65 -16.80 7.87
N TRP A 27 -11.75 -15.51 8.20
CA TRP A 27 -12.95 -14.88 8.74
C TRP A 27 -13.33 -13.64 7.92
N PRO A 28 -14.27 -13.74 6.96
CA PRO A 28 -14.66 -12.60 6.14
C PRO A 28 -15.23 -11.44 6.97
N ALA A 29 -15.93 -11.74 8.08
CA ALA A 29 -16.46 -10.75 9.02
C ALA A 29 -15.36 -9.87 9.68
N TYR A 30 -14.10 -10.30 9.65
CA TYR A 30 -12.99 -9.48 10.13
C TYR A 30 -12.79 -8.21 9.28
N LEU A 31 -13.03 -8.31 7.97
CA LEU A 31 -12.92 -7.19 7.04
C LEU A 31 -14.13 -6.23 7.12
N ASP A 32 -15.20 -6.62 7.80
CA ASP A 32 -16.33 -5.70 8.09
C ASP A 32 -16.01 -4.73 9.24
N THR A 33 -14.88 -4.94 9.94
CA THR A 33 -14.38 -4.02 10.97
C THR A 33 -13.61 -2.85 10.34
N PRO A 34 -13.29 -1.77 11.10
CA PRO A 34 -12.47 -0.67 10.59
C PRO A 34 -11.10 -1.10 10.04
N ILE A 35 -10.61 -2.28 10.42
CA ILE A 35 -9.38 -2.88 9.89
C ILE A 35 -9.51 -3.18 8.40
N GLY A 36 -10.68 -3.62 7.94
CA GLY A 36 -10.92 -3.84 6.52
C GLY A 36 -10.75 -2.58 5.69
N LEU A 37 -11.10 -1.41 6.24
CA LEU A 37 -10.88 -0.13 5.59
C LEU A 37 -9.37 0.18 5.45
N ILE A 38 -8.56 -0.15 6.46
CA ILE A 38 -7.09 0.03 6.41
C ILE A 38 -6.49 -0.87 5.31
N VAL A 39 -6.91 -2.13 5.25
CA VAL A 39 -6.43 -3.10 4.26
C VAL A 39 -6.95 -2.77 2.84
N ALA A 40 -8.15 -2.20 2.74
CA ALA A 40 -8.72 -1.74 1.48
C ALA A 40 -8.19 -0.39 1.01
N LEU A 41 -7.55 0.40 1.89
CA LEU A 41 -7.08 1.75 1.58
C LEU A 41 -6.13 1.82 0.36
N PRO A 42 -5.17 0.89 0.19
CA PRO A 42 -4.39 0.82 -1.03
C PRO A 42 -5.26 0.61 -2.25
N TYR A 43 -6.20 -0.33 -2.18
CA TYR A 43 -7.12 -0.59 -3.28
C TYR A 43 -8.02 0.62 -3.58
N LEU A 44 -8.51 1.33 -2.56
CA LEU A 44 -9.30 2.55 -2.72
C LEU A 44 -8.52 3.66 -3.42
N SER A 45 -7.22 3.79 -3.15
CA SER A 45 -6.39 4.85 -3.74
C SER A 45 -6.41 4.80 -5.28
N ILE A 46 -6.58 3.61 -5.88
CA ILE A 46 -6.65 3.48 -7.34
C ILE A 46 -7.87 4.19 -7.93
N TYR A 47 -9.00 4.18 -7.23
CA TYR A 47 -10.22 4.89 -7.64
C TYR A 47 -10.05 6.39 -7.53
N LEU A 48 -9.30 6.86 -6.53
CA LEU A 48 -8.93 8.26 -6.38
C LEU A 48 -8.04 8.71 -7.56
N PHE A 49 -7.06 7.91 -7.95
CA PHE A 49 -6.19 8.25 -9.08
C PHE A 49 -6.91 8.21 -10.42
N HIS A 50 -7.86 7.29 -10.58
CA HIS A 50 -8.74 7.25 -11.74
C HIS A 50 -9.69 8.45 -11.80
N SER A 51 -10.23 8.90 -10.66
CA SER A 51 -11.10 10.09 -10.64
C SER A 51 -10.33 11.39 -10.93
N ILE A 52 -9.03 11.43 -10.63
CA ILE A 52 -8.11 12.52 -11.04
C ILE A 52 -7.82 12.47 -12.54
N GLY A 53 -8.21 11.39 -13.24
CA GLY A 53 -8.18 11.31 -14.69
C GLY A 53 -6.98 10.55 -15.26
N ILE A 54 -6.26 9.76 -14.45
CA ILE A 54 -5.19 8.92 -14.99
C ILE A 54 -5.85 7.74 -15.76
N PRO A 55 -5.66 7.63 -17.08
CA PRO A 55 -6.35 6.63 -17.88
C PRO A 55 -5.76 5.23 -17.66
N GLY A 56 -6.61 4.22 -17.78
CA GLY A 56 -6.17 2.83 -17.82
C GLY A 56 -5.84 2.21 -16.47
N LEU A 57 -6.17 2.83 -15.32
CA LEU A 57 -5.95 2.19 -14.01
C LEU A 57 -6.97 1.10 -13.71
N LEU A 58 -8.25 1.32 -14.04
CA LEU A 58 -9.32 0.35 -13.81
C LEU A 58 -9.81 -0.28 -15.10
N GLN A 59 -10.19 -1.55 -15.02
CA GLN A 59 -10.89 -2.22 -16.10
C GLN A 59 -12.22 -1.53 -16.39
N HIS A 60 -12.66 -1.56 -17.66
CA HIS A 60 -13.89 -0.92 -18.13
C HIS A 60 -14.03 0.56 -17.73
N HIS A 61 -12.93 1.28 -17.51
CA HIS A 61 -12.93 2.67 -17.05
C HIS A 61 -13.71 2.92 -15.75
N GLY A 62 -13.83 1.91 -14.88
CA GLY A 62 -14.63 2.03 -13.65
C GLY A 62 -16.10 1.62 -13.81
N ALA A 63 -16.55 1.20 -14.99
CA ALA A 63 -17.94 0.82 -15.25
C ALA A 63 -18.23 -0.67 -14.93
N CYS A 64 -17.96 -1.11 -13.70
CA CYS A 64 -18.22 -2.51 -13.26
C CYS A 64 -19.55 -2.70 -12.53
N GLY A 65 -20.48 -1.75 -12.68
CA GLY A 65 -21.82 -1.81 -12.10
C GLY A 65 -21.80 -1.70 -10.57
N TRP A 66 -22.34 -2.71 -9.89
CA TRP A 66 -22.48 -2.76 -8.43
C TRP A 66 -21.21 -3.24 -7.71
N GLY A 67 -20.22 -3.72 -8.46
CA GLY A 67 -18.97 -4.25 -7.91
C GLY A 67 -17.83 -3.25 -7.97
N TRP A 68 -16.74 -3.62 -7.32
CA TRP A 68 -15.47 -2.92 -7.45
C TRP A 68 -14.81 -3.39 -8.76
N CYS A 69 -14.45 -2.43 -9.62
CA CYS A 69 -13.63 -2.74 -10.77
C CYS A 69 -12.23 -3.20 -10.35
N PRO A 70 -11.75 -4.35 -10.87
CA PRO A 70 -10.37 -4.74 -10.73
C PRO A 70 -9.44 -3.75 -11.46
N PRO A 71 -8.22 -3.54 -10.94
CA PRO A 71 -7.18 -2.82 -11.65
C PRO A 71 -6.81 -3.53 -12.97
N THR A 72 -6.38 -2.75 -13.95
CA THR A 72 -5.66 -3.30 -15.11
C THR A 72 -4.24 -3.71 -14.70
N VAL A 73 -3.48 -4.34 -15.59
CA VAL A 73 -2.05 -4.61 -15.36
C VAL A 73 -1.28 -3.32 -15.07
N PHE A 74 -1.56 -2.25 -15.83
CA PHE A 74 -0.98 -0.93 -15.57
C PHE A 74 -1.39 -0.37 -14.20
N GLY A 75 -2.67 -0.52 -13.83
CA GLY A 75 -3.18 -0.12 -12.53
C GLY A 75 -2.49 -0.83 -11.37
N TRP A 76 -2.25 -2.15 -11.49
CA TRP A 76 -1.50 -2.92 -10.50
C TRP A 76 -0.05 -2.43 -10.36
N VAL A 77 0.64 -2.22 -11.48
CA VAL A 77 2.03 -1.71 -11.48
C VAL A 77 2.08 -0.34 -10.82
N PHE A 78 1.21 0.59 -11.23
CA PHE A 78 1.12 1.93 -10.65
C PHE A 78 0.85 1.87 -9.14
N LEU A 79 -0.14 1.07 -8.73
CA LEU A 79 -0.53 0.94 -7.33
C LEU A 79 0.61 0.37 -6.48
N CYS A 80 1.24 -0.72 -6.93
CA CYS A 80 2.38 -1.33 -6.25
C CYS A 80 3.56 -0.35 -6.14
N SER A 81 3.91 0.36 -7.22
CA SER A 81 4.99 1.34 -7.20
C SER A 81 4.70 2.51 -6.27
N PHE A 82 3.47 3.04 -6.30
CA PHE A 82 3.07 4.16 -5.44
C PHE A 82 3.12 3.79 -3.95
N TRP A 83 2.54 2.64 -3.58
CA TRP A 83 2.55 2.18 -2.18
C TRP A 83 3.93 1.75 -1.71
N LEU A 84 4.73 1.14 -2.57
CA LEU A 84 6.11 0.81 -2.25
C LEU A 84 6.94 2.08 -2.01
N LEU A 85 6.72 3.14 -2.79
CA LEU A 85 7.36 4.44 -2.58
C LEU A 85 6.92 5.09 -1.26
N ILE A 86 5.64 5.04 -0.91
CA ILE A 86 5.16 5.52 0.40
C ILE A 86 5.79 4.73 1.54
N ALA A 87 5.75 3.39 1.48
CA ALA A 87 6.32 2.53 2.49
C ALA A 87 7.83 2.75 2.63
N TRP A 88 8.51 3.01 1.51
CA TRP A 88 9.93 3.38 1.47
C TRP A 88 10.20 4.71 2.16
N LEU A 89 9.42 5.76 1.86
CA LEU A 89 9.57 7.07 2.50
C LEU A 89 9.29 7.00 4.00
N LEU A 90 8.28 6.23 4.41
CA LEU A 90 7.99 5.97 5.83
C LEU A 90 9.16 5.25 6.51
N ALA A 91 9.66 4.17 5.91
CA ALA A 91 10.80 3.43 6.43
C ALA A 91 12.07 4.28 6.50
N TRP A 92 12.28 5.15 5.51
CA TRP A 92 13.41 6.07 5.48
C TRP A 92 13.28 7.14 6.57
N GLY A 93 12.10 7.73 6.75
CA GLY A 93 11.83 8.70 7.81
C GLY A 93 11.99 8.10 9.22
N ILE A 94 11.55 6.86 9.43
CA ILE A 94 11.76 6.15 10.70
C ILE A 94 13.25 5.84 10.91
N ALA A 95 13.96 5.45 9.85
CA ALA A 95 15.38 5.15 9.93
C ALA A 95 16.23 6.41 10.20
N SER A 96 15.86 7.56 9.63
CA SER A 96 16.56 8.82 9.85
C SER A 96 16.34 9.36 11.27
N LEU A 97 15.13 9.23 11.81
CA LEU A 97 14.83 9.61 13.20
C LEU A 97 15.51 8.69 14.23
N ASN A 98 15.79 7.43 13.87
CA ASN A 98 16.47 6.47 14.72
C ASN A 98 17.99 6.43 14.50
N ALA A 99 18.55 7.31 13.66
CA ALA A 99 19.98 7.42 13.48
C ALA A 99 20.58 7.96 14.80
N PRO A 100 21.50 7.24 15.47
CA PRO A 100 22.22 7.81 16.60
C PRO A 100 23.00 9.04 16.12
N ASP A 101 23.07 10.09 16.95
CA ASP A 101 23.67 11.41 16.66
C ASP A 101 25.15 11.42 16.21
N GLY A 102 25.77 10.26 15.94
CA GLY A 102 27.20 10.10 15.70
C GLY A 102 27.60 9.35 14.43
N ASP A 103 26.77 9.33 13.38
CA ASP A 103 27.14 8.77 12.06
C ASP A 103 27.12 9.90 10.99
N GLN A 104 27.89 10.96 11.25
CA GLN A 104 28.30 11.97 10.28
C GLN A 104 29.83 11.93 10.14
N ASP A 105 30.36 10.85 9.57
CA ASP A 105 31.72 10.80 9.06
C ASP A 105 31.71 10.44 7.55
#